data_AF-A0A011V968-F1
#
_entry.id   AF-A0A011V968-F1
#
_cell.length_a   1.000
_cell.length_b   1.000
_cell.length_c   1.000
_cell.angle_alpha   90.00
_cell.angle_beta   90.00
_cell.angle_gamma   90.00
#
_symmetry.space_group_name_H-M   'P 1'
#
loop_
_entity.id
_entity.type
_entity.pdbx_description
1 polymer ?
#
loop_
_entity_poly.entity_id
_entity_poly.type
_entity_poly.pdbx_seq_one_letter_code
_entity_poly.pdbx_strand_id
1 'polypeptide(L)'
;MVPMIVYVVLPENDNFDLDQRIAAVFPNNSRKIAVGQWLVAADLTAQSVSELIGFDGGRFGRGLVAGIDSYNGWHLKDIWDWIALKRGQ
;
A
#
# COMPACT_ATOMS: atom_id res chain seq x y z
N MET A 1 17.36 11.76 4.42
CA MET A 1 16.16 11.33 3.70
C MET A 1 15.84 9.92 4.16
N VAL A 2 14.63 9.68 4.67
CA VAL A 2 14.17 8.32 4.97
C VAL A 2 13.91 7.63 3.62
N PRO A 3 14.40 6.39 3.40
CA PRO A 3 14.17 5.69 2.14
C PRO A 3 12.67 5.45 1.93
N MET A 4 12.19 5.70 0.71
CA MET A 4 10.81 5.37 0.34
C MET A 4 10.65 3.85 0.29
N ILE A 5 9.73 3.33 1.10
CA ILE A 5 9.42 1.89 1.17
C ILE A 5 8.10 1.66 0.45
N VAL A 6 8.03 0.57 -0.31
CA VAL A 6 6.77 0.09 -0.86
C VAL A 6 6.16 -0.90 0.13
N TYR A 7 4.91 -0.66 0.49
CA TYR A 7 4.08 -1.48 1.36
C TYR A 7 3.03 -2.19 0.55
N VAL A 8 2.73 -3.44 0.90
CA VAL A 8 1.47 -4.09 0.53
C VAL A 8 0.45 -3.88 1.65
N VAL A 9 -0.76 -3.51 1.27
CA VAL A 9 -1.91 -3.34 2.16
C VAL A 9 -2.95 -4.39 1.80
N LEU A 10 -3.25 -5.26 2.76
CA LEU A 10 -4.12 -6.42 2.61
C LEU A 10 -5.23 -6.34 3.67
N PRO A 11 -6.38 -5.70 3.39
CA PRO A 11 -7.55 -5.80 4.23
C PRO A 11 -8.14 -7.21 4.14
N GLU A 12 -8.83 -7.64 5.19
CA GLU A 12 -9.55 -8.91 5.21
C GLU A 12 -10.73 -8.91 4.23
N ASN A 13 -11.42 -7.78 4.10
CA ASN A 13 -12.57 -7.60 3.23
C ASN A 13 -12.37 -6.37 2.34
N ASP A 14 -12.90 -6.41 1.13
CA ASP A 14 -12.95 -5.23 0.26
C ASP A 14 -13.80 -4.12 0.91
N ASN A 15 -13.35 -2.88 0.81
CA ASN A 15 -13.99 -1.76 1.47
C ASN A 15 -13.78 -0.47 0.65
N PHE A 16 -14.88 0.06 0.12
CA PHE A 16 -14.87 1.25 -0.73
C PHE A 16 -14.37 2.51 0.01
N ASP A 17 -14.66 2.66 1.30
CA ASP A 17 -14.20 3.81 2.07
C ASP A 17 -12.68 3.74 2.33
N LEU A 18 -12.15 2.53 2.49
CA LEU A 18 -10.70 2.30 2.57
C LEU A 18 -10.03 2.68 1.24
N ASP A 19 -10.63 2.32 0.10
CA ASP A 19 -10.09 2.69 -1.21
C ASP A 19 -9.98 4.21 -1.37
N GLN A 20 -11.05 4.93 -1.01
CA GLN A 20 -11.05 6.39 -1.03
C GLN A 20 -10.02 6.97 -0.07
N ARG A 21 -9.87 6.37 1.13
CA ARG A 21 -8.90 6.80 2.13
C ARG A 21 -7.47 6.65 1.62
N ILE A 22 -7.11 5.50 1.05
CA ILE A 22 -5.77 5.23 0.53
C ILE A 22 -5.45 6.20 -0.62
N ALA A 23 -6.38 6.41 -1.55
CA ALA A 23 -6.19 7.34 -2.66
C ALA A 23 -6.01 8.80 -2.20
N ALA A 24 -6.74 9.22 -1.15
CA ALA A 24 -6.65 10.57 -0.59
C ALA A 24 -5.37 10.80 0.22
N VAL A 25 -4.91 9.79 0.97
CA VAL A 25 -3.71 9.88 1.82
C VAL A 25 -2.43 9.77 1.02
N PHE A 26 -2.42 8.91 -0.01
CA PHE A 26 -1.25 8.63 -0.84
C PHE A 26 -1.52 8.98 -2.30
N PRO A 27 -1.76 10.27 -2.61
CA PRO A 27 -2.00 10.71 -3.98
C PRO A 27 -0.76 10.41 -4.83
N ASN A 28 -0.93 9.73 -5.95
CA ASN A 28 0.13 9.27 -6.86
C ASN A 28 1.15 8.29 -6.24
N ASN A 29 0.96 7.89 -4.98
CA ASN A 29 1.82 6.99 -4.21
C ASN A 29 1.06 5.75 -3.75
N SER A 30 -0.06 5.44 -4.39
CA SER A 30 -0.81 4.20 -4.21
C SER A 30 -1.17 3.58 -5.55
N ARG A 31 -1.33 2.25 -5.57
CA ARG A 31 -1.74 1.48 -6.75
C ARG A 31 -2.56 0.27 -6.32
N LYS A 32 -3.75 0.07 -6.89
CA LYS A 32 -4.48 -1.20 -6.73
C LYS A 32 -3.78 -2.30 -7.51
N ILE A 33 -3.67 -3.47 -6.90
CA ILE A 33 -3.14 -4.69 -7.55
C ILE A 33 -4.19 -5.80 -7.70
N ALA A 34 -5.25 -5.73 -6.89
CA ALA A 34 -6.44 -6.57 -6.98
C ALA A 34 -7.61 -5.89 -6.22
N VAL A 35 -8.77 -6.54 -6.19
CA VAL A 35 -9.91 -6.10 -5.35
C VAL A 35 -9.47 -6.08 -3.87
N GLY A 36 -9.71 -4.97 -3.18
CA GLY A 36 -9.26 -4.73 -1.80
C GLY A 36 -7.74 -4.60 -1.59
N GLN A 37 -6.88 -4.93 -2.56
CA GLN A 37 -5.44 -5.03 -2.34
C GLN A 37 -4.67 -3.87 -2.97
N TRP A 38 -3.74 -3.32 -2.22
CA TRP A 38 -3.02 -2.11 -2.60
C TRP A 38 -1.52 -2.24 -2.41
N LEU A 39 -0.79 -1.50 -3.23
CA LEU A 39 0.57 -1.06 -2.97
C LEU A 39 0.54 0.41 -2.56
N VAL A 40 1.37 0.77 -1.59
CA VAL A 40 1.55 2.14 -1.09
C VAL A 40 3.04 2.43 -0.99
N ALA A 41 3.50 3.56 -1.53
CA ALA A 41 4.88 4.02 -1.40
C ALA A 41 4.92 5.17 -0.39
N ALA A 42 5.70 5.02 0.69
CA ALA A 42 5.78 6.01 1.75
C ALA A 42 7.16 6.04 2.41
N ASP A 43 7.52 7.19 2.97
CA ASP A 43 8.67 7.41 3.85
C ASP A 43 8.29 7.28 5.34
N LEU A 44 7.33 6.39 5.61
CA LEU A 44 6.75 6.13 6.92
C LEU A 44 7.10 4.71 7.37
N THR A 45 6.86 4.37 8.63
CA THR A 45 6.90 2.97 9.08
C THR A 45 5.59 2.25 8.70
N ALA A 46 5.58 0.91 8.70
CA ALA A 46 4.36 0.13 8.47
C ALA A 46 3.25 0.48 9.48
N GLN A 47 3.63 0.71 10.75
CA GLN A 47 2.72 1.16 11.79
C GLN A 47 2.10 2.52 11.43
N SER A 48 2.92 3.51 11.08
CA SER A 48 2.41 4.84 10.71
C SER A 48 1.53 4.80 9.46
N VAL A 49 1.81 3.92 8.49
CA VAL A 49 0.89 3.68 7.36
C VAL A 49 -0.44 3.10 7.85
N SER A 50 -0.41 2.09 8.72
CA SER A 50 -1.58 1.45 9.33
C SER A 50 -2.47 2.45 10.08
N GLU A 51 -1.86 3.28 10.93
CA GLU A 51 -2.52 4.38 11.65
C GLU A 51 -3.17 5.37 10.68
N LEU A 52 -2.43 5.80 9.65
CA LEU A 52 -2.87 6.83 8.71
C LEU A 52 -4.04 6.35 7.83
N ILE A 53 -4.06 5.07 7.45
CA ILE A 53 -5.18 4.48 6.71
C ILE A 53 -6.31 4.00 7.63
N GLY A 54 -6.13 3.97 8.95
CA GLY A 54 -7.19 3.71 9.92
C GLY A 54 -7.37 2.24 10.34
N PHE A 55 -6.35 1.39 10.18
CA PHE A 55 -6.38 0.00 10.63
C PHE A 55 -6.20 -0.13 12.15
N ASP A 56 -5.41 0.72 12.79
CA ASP A 56 -5.12 0.65 14.23
C ASP A 56 -6.36 0.88 15.13
N GLY A 57 -7.43 1.46 14.57
CA GLY A 57 -8.73 1.61 15.25
C GLY A 57 -9.82 0.67 14.75
N GLY A 58 -9.49 -0.28 13.87
CA GLY A 58 -10.46 -1.19 13.25
C GLY A 58 -11.51 -0.51 12.37
N ARG A 59 -11.30 0.76 11.98
CA ARG A 59 -12.29 1.58 11.23
C ARG A 59 -12.75 0.90 9.94
N PHE A 60 -11.84 0.19 9.28
CA PHE A 60 -12.08 -0.53 8.03
C PHE A 60 -12.03 -2.06 8.19
N GLY A 61 -12.15 -2.54 9.43
CA GLY A 61 -12.01 -3.96 9.78
C GLY A 61 -10.56 -4.38 10.00
N ARG A 62 -10.30 -5.68 9.87
CA ARG A 62 -8.96 -6.29 10.02
C ARG A 62 -8.17 -6.13 8.73
N GLY A 63 -6.86 -5.97 8.86
CA GLY A 63 -5.95 -5.92 7.72
C GLY A 63 -4.50 -5.97 8.16
N LEU A 64 -3.61 -6.07 7.16
CA LEU A 64 -2.17 -6.11 7.34
C LEU A 64 -1.50 -5.07 6.43
N VAL A 65 -0.48 -4.40 6.97
CA VAL A 65 0.46 -3.58 6.21
C VAL A 65 1.85 -4.20 6.34
N ALA A 66 2.47 -4.56 5.22
CA ALA A 66 3.80 -5.19 5.21
C ALA A 66 4.73 -4.47 4.24
N GLY A 67 5.94 -4.13 4.71
CA GLY A 67 6.98 -3.55 3.86
C GLY A 67 7.57 -4.60 2.92
N ILE A 68 7.74 -4.25 1.65
CA ILE A 68 8.27 -5.13 0.62
C ILE A 68 9.77 -4.89 0.48
N ASP A 69 10.57 -5.84 0.97
CA ASP A 69 12.02 -5.83 0.80
C ASP A 69 12.45 -6.40 -0.57
N SER A 70 11.76 -7.42 -1.06
CA SER A 70 11.96 -8.01 -2.40
C SER A 70 10.63 -8.40 -3.04
N TYR A 71 10.60 -8.46 -4.38
CA TYR A 71 9.40 -8.80 -5.15
C TYR A 71 9.77 -9.61 -6.39
N ASN A 72 8.96 -10.62 -6.69
CA ASN A 72 9.07 -11.47 -7.88
C ASN A 72 7.71 -12.14 -8.13
N GLY A 73 7.38 -12.47 -9.37
CA GLY A 73 6.15 -13.19 -9.70
C GLY A 73 5.67 -12.92 -11.11
N TRP A 74 4.41 -13.27 -11.37
CA TRP A 74 3.73 -13.01 -12.63
C TRP A 74 2.52 -12.09 -12.39
N HIS A 75 2.61 -10.88 -12.95
CA HIS A 75 1.57 -9.84 -12.88
C HIS A 75 1.73 -8.91 -14.10
N LEU A 76 0.81 -7.96 -14.25
CA LEU A 76 0.86 -6.92 -15.25
C LEU A 76 2.15 -6.10 -15.15
N LYS A 77 2.71 -5.74 -16.31
CA LYS A 77 3.98 -5.02 -16.40
C LYS A 77 3.97 -3.69 -15.65
N ASP A 78 2.85 -2.97 -15.68
CA ASP A 78 2.69 -1.66 -15.07
C ASP A 78 2.84 -1.69 -13.54
N ILE A 79 2.49 -2.79 -12.88
CA ILE A 79 2.72 -2.98 -11.44
C ILE A 79 4.22 -3.08 -11.14
N TRP A 80 4.97 -3.85 -11.93
CA TRP A 80 6.43 -3.97 -11.77
C TRP A 80 7.13 -2.64 -12.03
N ASP A 81 6.75 -1.96 -13.10
CA ASP A 81 7.29 -0.64 -13.45
C ASP A 81 7.02 0.37 -12.33
N TRP A 82 5.83 0.32 -11.72
CA TRP A 82 5.47 1.19 -10.60
C TRP A 82 6.31 0.89 -9.35
N ILE A 83 6.52 -0.38 -8.99
CA ILE A 83 7.35 -0.75 -7.83
C ILE A 83 8.80 -0.29 -8.04
N ALA A 84 9.37 -0.55 -9.23
CA ALA A 84 10.73 -0.13 -9.56
C ALA A 84 10.88 1.40 -9.44
N LEU A 85 9.97 2.15 -10.09
CA LEU A 85 9.93 3.61 -10.01
C LEU A 85 9.90 4.13 -8.57
N LYS A 86 9.05 3.56 -7.70
CA LYS A 86 8.91 4.01 -6.30
C LYS A 86 10.10 3.63 -5.42
N ARG A 87 10.81 2.55 -5.76
CA ARG A 87 12.05 2.16 -5.09
C ARG A 87 13.30 2.85 -5.63
N GLY A 88 13.17 3.65 -6.70
CA GLY A 88 14.30 4.26 -7.39
C GLY A 88 15.16 3.25 -8.15
N GLN A 89 14.54 2.16 -8.63
CA GLN A 89 15.15 1.11 -9.45
C GLN A 89 14.79 1.26 -10.92
#